data_AF-A0A178MPZ3-F1
#
_entry.id   AF-A0A178MPZ3-F1
#
_cell.length_a   1.000
_cell.length_b   1.000
_cell.length_c   1.000
_cell.angle_alpha   90.00
_cell.angle_beta   90.00
_cell.angle_gamma   90.00
#
_symmetry.space_group_name_H-M   'P 1'
#
loop_
_entity.id
_entity.type
_entity.pdbx_description
1 polymer ?
#
loop_
_entity_poly.entity_id
_entity_poly.type
_entity_poly.pdbx_seq_one_letter_code
_entity_poly.pdbx_strand_id
1 'polypeptide(L)'
;MTHRIHPLERLHHRLRLLGQVLAILCCAWIGVVGQAMLSELSPNALEHHRSPAVKERLASCEGEFSQRFACADTILLSGERNGASAVFARLGLTLMLPSIAWLMWRRVMDKAETLVHH
;
A
#
# COMPACT_ATOMS: atom_id res chain seq x y z
N MET A 1 -47.84 -18.76 12.02
CA MET A 1 -46.80 -17.72 11.86
C MET A 1 -45.69 -18.03 12.85
N THR A 2 -44.66 -18.76 12.42
CA THR A 2 -43.58 -19.24 13.31
C THR A 2 -42.41 -18.28 13.29
N HIS A 3 -42.09 -17.75 14.47
CA HIS A 3 -40.92 -16.96 14.84
C HIS A 3 -39.63 -17.61 14.32
N ARG A 4 -39.10 -17.13 13.19
CA ARG A 4 -37.83 -17.63 12.59
C ARG A 4 -36.67 -16.64 12.80
N ILE A 5 -36.73 -15.83 13.85
CA ILE A 5 -35.82 -14.70 14.12
C ILE A 5 -34.49 -15.16 14.76
N HIS A 6 -34.51 -16.25 15.53
CA HIS A 6 -33.36 -16.71 16.32
C HIS A 6 -32.07 -17.13 15.54
N PRO A 7 -32.13 -17.73 14.33
CA PRO A 7 -30.94 -18.13 13.59
C PRO A 7 -30.25 -16.98 12.83
N LEU A 8 -31.03 -15.99 12.36
CA LEU A 8 -30.50 -14.82 11.62
C LEU A 8 -29.68 -13.90 12.53
N GLU A 9 -30.14 -13.69 13.76
CA GLU A 9 -29.44 -12.88 14.76
C GLU A 9 -28.09 -13.52 15.15
N ARG A 10 -28.07 -14.85 15.29
CA ARG A 10 -26.85 -15.62 15.56
C ARG A 10 -25.85 -15.57 14.40
N LEU A 11 -26.35 -15.58 13.16
CA LEU A 11 -25.55 -15.43 11.95
C LEU A 11 -24.95 -14.02 11.85
N HIS A 12 -25.76 -12.98 12.09
CA HIS A 12 -25.30 -11.59 12.09
C HIS A 12 -24.21 -11.34 13.14
N HIS A 13 -24.36 -11.90 14.35
CA HIS A 13 -23.34 -11.80 15.40
C HIS A 13 -22.03 -12.48 14.99
N ARG A 14 -22.10 -13.66 14.37
CA ARG A 14 -20.91 -14.37 13.85
C ARG A 14 -20.23 -13.61 12.72
N LEU A 15 -21.00 -13.05 11.79
CA LEU A 15 -20.47 -12.19 10.73
C LEU A 15 -19.73 -10.99 11.33
N ARG A 16 -20.31 -10.30 12.31
CA ARG A 16 -19.64 -9.17 12.97
C ARG A 16 -18.31 -9.57 13.62
N LEU A 17 -18.25 -10.73 14.30
CA LEU A 17 -17.00 -11.26 14.87
C LEU A 17 -15.96 -11.58 13.79
N LEU A 18 -16.37 -12.23 12.70
CA LEU A 18 -15.49 -12.51 11.57
C LEU A 18 -14.95 -11.24 10.92
N GLY A 19 -15.76 -10.18 10.84
CA GLY A 19 -15.32 -8.87 10.36
C GLY A 19 -14.25 -8.23 11.25
N GLN A 20 -14.37 -8.37 12.58
CA GLN A 20 -13.34 -7.90 13.52
C GLN A 20 -12.03 -8.68 13.36
N VAL A 21 -12.10 -10.01 13.22
CA VAL A 21 -10.92 -10.85 12.97
C VAL A 21 -10.25 -10.46 11.66
N LEU A 22 -11.04 -10.22 10.60
CA LEU A 22 -10.52 -9.79 9.31
C LEU A 22 -9.80 -8.44 9.41
N ALA A 23 -10.35 -7.48 10.17
CA ALA A 23 -9.71 -6.20 10.39
C ALA A 23 -8.36 -6.35 11.10
N ILE A 24 -8.29 -7.18 12.14
CA ILE A 24 -7.04 -7.47 12.85
C ILE A 24 -6.01 -8.08 11.90
N LEU A 25 -6.42 -9.06 11.08
CA LEU A 25 -5.54 -9.69 10.10
C LEU A 25 -5.04 -8.70 9.04
N CYS A 26 -5.89 -7.79 8.58
CA CYS A 26 -5.48 -6.74 7.65
C CYS A 26 -4.47 -5.77 8.28
N CYS A 27 -4.69 -5.36 9.54
CA CYS A 27 -3.75 -4.52 10.27
C CYS A 27 -2.41 -5.22 10.50
N ALA A 28 -2.44 -6.50 10.88
CA ALA A 28 -1.24 -7.31 11.05
C ALA A 28 -0.47 -7.46 9.72
N TRP A 29 -1.18 -7.70 8.61
CA TRP A 29 -0.58 -7.75 7.28
C TRP A 29 0.14 -6.45 6.91
N ILE A 30 -0.55 -5.31 7.06
CA ILE A 30 0.03 -3.99 6.78
C ILE A 30 1.25 -3.75 7.66
N GLY A 31 1.19 -4.11 8.94
CA GLY A 31 2.31 -3.98 9.87
C GLY A 31 3.51 -4.83 9.45
N VAL A 32 3.32 -6.12 9.20
CA VAL A 32 4.41 -7.04 8.83
C VAL A 32 5.00 -6.70 7.47
N VAL A 33 4.17 -6.54 6.45
CA VAL A 33 4.63 -6.22 5.09
C VAL A 33 5.21 -4.82 5.03
N GLY A 34 4.57 -3.84 5.66
CA GLY A 34 5.09 -2.48 5.76
C GLY A 34 6.47 -2.46 6.42
N GLN A 35 6.66 -3.21 7.50
CA GLN A 35 7.96 -3.30 8.18
C GLN A 35 9.01 -4.02 7.33
N ALA A 36 8.66 -5.12 6.65
CA ALA A 36 9.56 -5.81 5.73
C ALA A 36 10.01 -4.86 4.60
N MET A 37 9.07 -4.12 4.00
CA MET A 37 9.36 -3.13 2.96
C MET A 37 10.23 -1.96 3.48
N LEU A 38 10.04 -1.53 4.74
CA LEU A 38 10.91 -0.55 5.40
C LEU A 38 12.32 -1.09 5.65
N SER A 39 12.46 -2.35 6.02
CA SER A 39 13.79 -2.96 6.22
C SER A 39 14.57 -3.13 4.91
N GLU A 40 13.87 -3.26 3.78
CA GLU A 40 14.45 -3.31 2.43
C GLU A 40 14.68 -1.91 1.83
N LEU A 41 14.18 -0.84 2.45
CA LEU A 41 14.57 0.52 2.12
C LEU A 41 15.98 0.75 2.68
N SER A 42 16.99 0.38 1.89
CA SER A 42 18.36 0.84 2.16
C SER A 42 18.34 2.38 2.28
N PRO A 43 19.15 2.99 3.16
CA PRO A 43 19.23 4.46 3.26
C PRO A 43 19.61 5.14 1.94
N ASN A 44 20.10 4.36 0.97
CA ASN A 44 20.44 4.78 -0.39
C ASN A 44 19.25 4.74 -1.39
N ALA A 45 18.08 4.21 -1.01
CA ALA A 45 16.88 4.18 -1.88
C ALA A 45 15.93 5.36 -1.61
N LEU A 46 16.09 6.02 -0.46
CA LEU A 46 15.48 7.30 -0.09
C LEU A 46 16.49 8.43 -0.29
N GLU A 47 17.33 8.32 -1.32
CA GLU A 47 18.25 9.37 -1.70
C GLU A 47 17.46 10.59 -2.18
N HIS A 48 17.16 11.46 -1.22
CA HIS A 48 16.87 12.87 -1.45
C HIS A 48 17.85 13.42 -2.49
N HIS A 49 17.44 14.42 -3.26
CA HIS A 49 18.26 15.16 -4.25
C HIS A 49 19.63 15.69 -3.74
N ARG A 50 19.97 15.48 -2.45
CA ARG A 50 21.22 15.81 -1.77
C ARG A 50 22.08 14.61 -1.37
N SER A 51 21.72 13.40 -1.77
CA SER A 51 22.46 12.20 -1.41
C SER A 51 23.91 12.24 -1.90
N PRO A 52 24.83 11.57 -1.19
CA PRO A 52 26.22 11.51 -1.62
C PRO A 52 26.38 10.88 -3.01
N ALA A 53 25.57 9.87 -3.39
CA ALA A 53 25.67 9.27 -4.72
C ALA A 53 25.14 10.18 -5.84
N VAL A 54 24.07 10.96 -5.60
CA VAL A 54 23.60 11.97 -6.57
C VAL A 54 24.63 13.10 -6.71
N LYS A 55 25.26 13.52 -5.61
CA LYS A 55 26.36 14.51 -5.62
C LYS A 55 27.58 14.00 -6.39
N GLU A 56 27.93 12.72 -6.25
CA GLU A 56 29.05 12.11 -6.95
C GLU A 56 28.78 11.99 -8.47
N ARG A 57 27.54 11.66 -8.85
CA ARG A 57 27.14 11.69 -10.27
C ARG A 57 27.06 13.10 -10.85
N LEU A 58 26.60 14.08 -10.08
CA LEU A 58 26.64 15.49 -10.48
C LEU A 58 28.08 16.01 -10.63
N ALA A 59 29.02 15.52 -9.80
CA ALA A 59 30.44 15.85 -9.91
C ALA A 59 31.07 15.34 -11.22
N SER A 60 30.50 14.28 -11.82
CA SER A 60 30.95 13.76 -13.13
C SER A 60 30.44 14.56 -14.33
N CYS A 61 29.52 15.52 -14.12
CA CYS A 61 29.05 16.42 -15.18
C CYS A 61 30.08 17.54 -15.43
N GLU A 62 31.06 17.29 -16.30
CA GLU A 62 32.01 18.31 -16.80
C GLU A 62 31.55 18.92 -18.14
N GLY A 63 32.12 20.06 -18.55
CA GLY A 63 31.78 20.75 -19.81
C GLY A 63 31.19 22.16 -19.64
N GLU A 64 30.60 22.70 -20.71
CA GLU A 64 30.00 24.04 -20.74
C GLU A 64 28.72 24.12 -19.87
N PHE A 65 28.32 25.32 -19.46
CA PHE A 65 27.20 25.52 -18.52
C PHE A 65 25.89 24.83 -18.97
N SER A 66 25.58 24.90 -20.27
CA SER A 66 24.42 24.26 -20.89
C SER A 66 24.42 22.73 -20.77
N GLN A 67 25.59 22.09 -20.96
CA GLN A 67 25.77 20.64 -20.85
C GLN A 67 25.67 20.15 -19.42
N ARG A 68 26.22 20.90 -18.46
CA ARG A 68 26.12 20.57 -17.04
C ARG A 68 24.68 20.61 -16.53
N PHE A 69 23.90 21.61 -16.98
CA PHE A 69 22.49 21.71 -16.65
C PHE A 69 21.68 20.53 -17.20
N ALA A 70 21.87 20.17 -18.47
CA ALA A 70 21.17 19.02 -19.07
C ALA A 70 21.56 17.68 -18.41
N CYS A 71 22.83 17.51 -18.06
CA CYS A 71 23.34 16.35 -17.34
C CYS A 71 22.73 16.24 -15.93
N ALA A 72 22.67 17.34 -15.19
CA ALA A 72 22.04 17.38 -13.87
C ALA A 72 20.54 17.07 -13.92
N ASP A 73 19.82 17.67 -14.87
CA ASP A 73 18.37 17.54 -14.97
C ASP A 73 17.95 16.09 -15.28
N THR A 74 18.68 15.42 -16.18
CA THR A 74 18.43 14.00 -16.51
C THR A 74 18.70 13.05 -15.33
N ILE A 75 19.74 13.31 -14.54
CA ILE A 75 20.04 12.52 -13.33
C ILE A 75 18.93 12.70 -12.28
N LEU A 76 18.45 13.93 -12.11
CA LEU A 76 17.37 14.24 -11.16
C LEU A 76 16.03 13.60 -11.58
N LEU A 77 15.64 13.78 -12.84
CA LEU A 77 14.41 13.22 -13.42
C LEU A 77 14.39 11.68 -13.42
N SER A 78 15.52 11.05 -13.71
CA SER A 78 15.63 9.58 -13.70
C SER A 78 15.61 9.00 -12.28
N GLY A 79 16.23 9.69 -11.32
CA GLY A 79 16.15 9.35 -9.89
C GLY A 79 14.71 9.40 -9.37
N GLU A 80 13.96 10.46 -9.67
CA GLU A 80 12.56 10.62 -9.23
C GLU A 80 11.63 9.55 -9.79
N ARG A 81 11.72 9.25 -11.11
CA ARG A 81 10.85 8.23 -11.72
C ARG A 81 11.08 6.83 -11.15
N ASN A 82 12.33 6.47 -10.89
CA ASN A 82 12.66 5.16 -10.34
C ASN A 82 12.31 5.07 -8.84
N GLY A 83 12.49 6.15 -8.08
CA GLY A 83 12.08 6.20 -6.67
C GLY A 83 10.56 6.14 -6.50
N ALA A 84 9.82 6.95 -7.26
CA ALA A 84 8.36 7.00 -7.16
C ALA A 84 7.71 5.67 -7.55
N SER A 85 8.11 5.06 -8.67
CA SER A 85 7.54 3.79 -9.14
C SER A 85 7.78 2.64 -8.15
N ALA A 86 8.96 2.56 -7.53
CA ALA A 86 9.25 1.57 -6.50
C ALA A 86 8.38 1.76 -5.24
N VAL A 87 8.15 3.01 -4.81
CA VAL A 87 7.26 3.33 -3.68
C VAL A 87 5.81 2.96 -4.00
N PHE A 88 5.32 3.28 -5.20
CA PHE A 88 3.96 2.91 -5.61
C PHE A 88 3.78 1.39 -5.71
N ALA A 89 4.77 0.66 -6.21
CA ALA A 89 4.72 -0.81 -6.25
C ALA A 89 4.64 -1.40 -4.83
N ARG A 90 5.43 -0.88 -3.89
CA ARG A 90 5.41 -1.31 -2.47
C ARG A 90 4.10 -0.97 -1.77
N LEU A 91 3.55 0.23 -2.01
CA LEU A 91 2.21 0.62 -1.54
C LEU A 91 1.13 -0.31 -2.09
N GLY A 92 1.21 -0.61 -3.39
CA GLY A 92 0.33 -1.56 -4.06
C GLY A 92 0.35 -2.92 -3.38
N LEU A 93 1.53 -3.53 -3.22
CA LEU A 93 1.69 -4.83 -2.55
C LEU A 93 1.17 -4.83 -1.10
N THR A 94 1.43 -3.78 -0.35
CA THR A 94 1.01 -3.68 1.06
C THR A 94 -0.52 -3.58 1.19
N LEU A 95 -1.16 -2.85 0.28
CA LEU A 95 -2.60 -2.53 0.36
C LEU A 95 -3.50 -3.44 -0.47
N MET A 96 -2.97 -4.19 -1.44
CA MET A 96 -3.79 -4.99 -2.36
C MET A 96 -4.64 -6.03 -1.63
N LEU A 97 -4.01 -6.85 -0.78
CA LEU A 97 -4.67 -7.90 -0.02
C LEU A 97 -5.74 -7.36 0.95
N PRO A 98 -5.43 -6.35 1.80
CA PRO A 98 -6.44 -5.69 2.63
C PRO A 98 -7.62 -5.11 1.82
N SER A 99 -7.34 -4.50 0.67
CA SER A 99 -8.37 -3.88 -0.17
C SER A 99 -9.32 -4.91 -0.77
N ILE A 100 -8.79 -6.01 -1.31
CA ILE A 100 -9.61 -7.10 -1.86
C ILE A 100 -10.42 -7.76 -0.75
N ALA A 101 -9.79 -8.04 0.39
CA ALA A 101 -10.46 -8.64 1.54
C ALA A 101 -11.63 -7.76 2.03
N TRP A 102 -11.42 -6.44 2.12
CA TRP A 102 -12.46 -5.49 2.48
C TRP A 102 -13.61 -5.44 1.47
N LEU A 103 -13.31 -5.43 0.16
CA LEU A 103 -14.32 -5.44 -0.89
C LEU A 103 -15.17 -6.72 -0.85
N MET A 104 -14.54 -7.87 -0.68
CA MET A 104 -15.23 -9.16 -0.54
C MET A 104 -16.11 -9.17 0.71
N TRP A 105 -15.60 -8.66 1.83
CA TRP A 105 -16.34 -8.58 3.09
C TRP A 105 -17.58 -7.70 2.98
N ARG A 106 -17.47 -6.53 2.33
CA ARG A 106 -18.63 -5.66 2.05
C ARG A 106 -19.72 -6.40 1.28
N ARG A 107 -19.35 -7.11 0.21
CA ARG A 107 -20.32 -7.89 -0.59
C ARG A 107 -21.02 -8.98 0.22
N VAL A 108 -20.32 -9.60 1.17
CA VAL A 108 -20.92 -10.59 2.08
C VAL A 108 -21.93 -9.93 3.03
N MET A 109 -21.58 -8.77 3.58
CA MET A 109 -22.46 -8.00 4.46
C MET A 109 -23.71 -7.49 3.72
N ASP A 110 -23.57 -6.95 2.51
CA ASP A 110 -24.70 -6.48 1.68
C ASP A 110 -25.71 -7.61 1.43
N LYS A 111 -25.21 -8.82 1.13
CA LYS A 111 -26.06 -10.01 0.95
C LYS A 111 -26.74 -10.44 2.24
N ALA A 112 -26.03 -10.38 3.37
CA ALA A 112 -26.59 -10.72 4.67
C ALA A 112 -27.71 -9.74 5.07
N GLU A 113 -27.55 -8.45 4.81
CA GLU A 113 -28.58 -7.44 5.06
C GLU A 113 -29.81 -7.64 4.17
N THR A 114 -29.60 -7.96 2.90
CA THR A 114 -30.71 -8.26 1.97
C THR A 114 -31.56 -9.44 2.45
N LEU A 115 -30.92 -10.49 2.99
CA LEU A 115 -31.60 -11.68 3.53
C LEU A 115 -32.29 -11.46 4.89
N VAL A 116 -31.93 -10.40 5.62
CA VAL A 116 -32.56 -10.05 6.89
C VAL A 116 -33.81 -9.17 6.68
N HIS A 117 -33.82 -8.39 5.59
CA HIS A 117 -34.92 -7.48 5.25
C HIS A 117 -35.94 -8.06 4.24
N HIS A 118 -35.79 -9.32 3.81
CA HIS A 118 -36.77 -10.09 3.02
C HIS A 118 -37.23 -11.31 3.81
#